data_AF-A0AAE0BFY1-F1
#
_entry.id   AF-A0AAE0BFY1-F1
#
_cell.length_a   1.000
_cell.length_b   1.000
_cell.length_c   1.000
_cell.angle_alpha   90.00
_cell.angle_beta   90.00
_cell.angle_gamma   90.00
#
_symmetry.space_group_name_H-M   'P 1'
#
loop_
_entity.id
_entity.type
_entity.pdbx_description
1 polymer ?
#
loop_
_entity_poly.entity_id
_entity_poly.type
_entity_poly.pdbx_seq_one_letter_code
_entity_poly.pdbx_strand_id
1 'polypeptide(L)'
;MSVSSVAGEDVYFGNHVALSFVEIANGYATFHETVLGDEVFIGPASHLFCGARLESGASVGALAMVFPMEKIATGVTRMALDVRVASHMEPMLAGKHFWLLYSVFIGVYRVVVEGVTIGLICYMAIYPFSKLDNMNVVRVFPLSILFFGLMYVTYVVMVLAHAILLKWVLMGRTESGIAYPIRGYYHMCWVLTWHYCQHLRNVLRSFTDMDEVMSTLQRWMGAKVGKWVLHTNGPAFYPEMDMLQLGDGVAIGVIYYGHDFHKMRMEFKPVTIGAGCILPPSTTQLIPGVRLPHLCSCSPATNLVIPGCIREPRTTFHGNPARPCSYGPHGEYLKEGDGVIIHQHFTAQGDESHPATIGQVVCSSEGDGYSLTL
;
A
#
# COMPACT_ATOMS: atom_id res chain seq x y z
N MET A 1 -13.83 -11.79 -31.12
CA MET A 1 -14.44 -10.56 -30.57
C MET A 1 -13.38 -9.86 -29.74
N SER A 2 -12.86 -8.71 -30.17
CA SER A 2 -12.00 -7.88 -29.32
C SER A 2 -12.91 -7.07 -28.40
N VAL A 3 -13.06 -7.50 -27.15
CA VAL A 3 -13.71 -6.68 -26.13
C VAL A 3 -12.66 -5.70 -25.63
N SER A 4 -12.60 -4.53 -26.27
CA SER A 4 -11.74 -3.43 -25.84
C SER A 4 -12.45 -2.66 -24.73
N SER A 5 -11.79 -2.45 -23.60
CA SER A 5 -12.28 -1.50 -22.61
C SER A 5 -11.99 -0.08 -23.09
N VAL A 6 -12.89 0.86 -22.81
CA VAL A 6 -12.76 2.26 -23.19
C VAL A 6 -12.44 3.06 -21.93
N ALA A 7 -11.36 3.86 -22.01
CA ALA A 7 -10.98 4.80 -20.98
C ALA A 7 -10.96 6.21 -21.57
N GLY A 8 -11.57 7.16 -20.87
CA GLY A 8 -11.54 8.58 -21.18
C GLY A 8 -10.18 9.23 -20.90
N GLU A 9 -10.16 10.55 -20.93
CA GLU A 9 -8.97 11.32 -20.58
C GLU A 9 -8.75 11.38 -19.06
N ASP A 10 -7.49 11.42 -18.64
CA ASP A 10 -7.11 11.69 -17.25
C ASP A 10 -7.67 10.71 -16.20
N VAL A 11 -7.75 9.43 -16.58
CA VAL A 11 -8.03 8.31 -15.66
C VAL A 11 -6.78 7.99 -14.82
N TYR A 12 -6.96 7.95 -13.50
CA TYR A 12 -5.90 7.60 -12.54
C TYR A 12 -6.11 6.21 -11.97
N PHE A 13 -5.06 5.40 -12.04
CA PHE A 13 -5.02 4.07 -11.43
C PHE A 13 -4.09 4.07 -10.22
N GLY A 14 -4.62 3.71 -9.06
CA GLY A 14 -3.85 3.40 -7.87
C GLY A 14 -3.04 2.11 -8.04
N ASN A 15 -2.22 1.81 -7.02
CA ASN A 15 -1.43 0.58 -7.01
C ASN A 15 -2.33 -0.66 -6.92
N HIS A 16 -2.00 -1.70 -7.68
CA HIS A 16 -2.67 -3.01 -7.63
C HIS A 16 -4.17 -3.00 -7.97
N VAL A 17 -4.63 -2.11 -8.85
CA VAL A 17 -6.01 -2.15 -9.38
C VAL A 17 -6.20 -3.42 -10.22
N ALA A 18 -7.27 -4.16 -9.93
CA ALA A 18 -7.71 -5.29 -10.75
C ALA A 18 -8.84 -4.85 -11.69
N LEU A 19 -8.63 -5.06 -12.99
CA LEU A 19 -9.66 -4.90 -14.02
C LEU A 19 -10.01 -6.28 -14.59
N SER A 20 -11.25 -6.72 -14.38
CA SER A 20 -11.75 -7.96 -14.98
C SER A 20 -12.41 -7.69 -16.31
N PHE A 21 -12.03 -8.47 -17.32
CA PHE A 21 -12.58 -8.41 -18.69
C PHE A 21 -13.48 -9.60 -19.03
N VAL A 22 -13.51 -10.59 -18.14
CA VAL A 22 -14.29 -11.82 -18.29
C VAL A 22 -14.94 -12.16 -16.96
N GLU A 23 -16.19 -12.57 -17.02
CA GLU A 23 -16.89 -13.22 -15.94
C GLU A 23 -17.04 -14.70 -16.31
N ILE A 24 -16.48 -15.58 -15.48
CA ILE A 24 -16.63 -17.03 -15.65
C ILE A 24 -17.59 -17.50 -14.56
N ALA A 25 -18.80 -17.84 -14.97
CA ALA A 25 -19.84 -18.34 -14.09
C ALA A 25 -20.61 -19.46 -14.79
N ASN A 26 -20.95 -20.52 -14.06
CA ASN A 26 -21.77 -21.63 -14.56
C ASN A 26 -21.23 -22.28 -15.85
N GLY A 27 -19.90 -22.34 -16.02
CA GLY A 27 -19.26 -22.91 -17.22
C GLY A 27 -19.26 -22.01 -18.46
N TYR A 28 -19.78 -20.78 -18.37
CA TYR A 28 -19.75 -19.80 -19.45
C TYR A 28 -18.76 -18.68 -19.15
N ALA A 29 -18.09 -18.20 -20.19
CA ALA A 29 -17.25 -17.01 -20.15
C ALA A 29 -17.98 -15.86 -20.84
N THR A 30 -18.40 -14.87 -20.07
CA THR A 30 -19.08 -13.67 -20.58
C THR A 30 -18.12 -12.50 -20.59
N PHE A 31 -18.06 -11.81 -21.73
CA PHE A 31 -17.22 -10.64 -21.92
C PHE A 31 -18.10 -9.40 -22.06
N HIS A 32 -17.81 -8.41 -21.21
CA HIS A 32 -18.44 -7.10 -21.25
C HIS A 32 -17.37 -6.03 -21.29
N GLU A 33 -17.68 -4.96 -22.01
CA GLU A 33 -16.83 -3.78 -22.05
C GLU A 33 -16.91 -3.02 -20.72
N THR A 34 -15.75 -2.78 -20.13
CA THR A 34 -15.60 -1.85 -19.00
C THR A 34 -15.41 -0.44 -19.56
N VAL A 35 -16.22 0.50 -19.09
CA VAL A 35 -16.22 1.90 -19.57
C VAL A 35 -15.81 2.83 -18.44
N LEU A 36 -14.73 3.58 -18.65
CA LEU A 36 -14.23 4.59 -17.73
C LEU A 36 -14.35 5.95 -18.41
N GLY A 37 -15.10 6.88 -17.81
CA GLY A 37 -15.19 8.26 -18.26
C GLY A 37 -13.92 9.07 -18.00
N ASP A 38 -14.01 10.38 -18.23
CA ASP A 38 -12.90 11.30 -18.02
C ASP A 38 -12.69 11.61 -16.53
N GLU A 39 -11.47 11.94 -16.12
CA GLU A 39 -11.15 12.39 -14.75
C GLU A 39 -11.57 11.41 -13.64
N VAL A 40 -11.57 10.12 -13.98
CA VAL A 40 -11.93 9.04 -13.06
C VAL A 40 -10.74 8.68 -12.18
N PHE A 41 -10.98 8.57 -10.87
CA PHE A 41 -9.99 8.08 -9.91
C PHE A 41 -10.32 6.66 -9.47
N ILE A 42 -9.36 5.74 -9.57
CA ILE A 42 -9.49 4.36 -9.12
C ILE A 42 -8.43 4.10 -8.04
N GLY A 43 -8.88 3.88 -6.81
CA GLY A 43 -8.04 3.74 -5.63
C GLY A 43 -7.24 2.43 -5.58
N PRO A 44 -6.26 2.34 -4.66
CA PRO A 44 -5.36 1.20 -4.59
C PRO A 44 -6.10 -0.09 -4.19
N ALA A 45 -5.69 -1.21 -4.79
CA ALA A 45 -6.25 -2.54 -4.57
C ALA A 45 -7.78 -2.65 -4.78
N SER A 46 -8.38 -1.73 -5.54
CA SER A 46 -9.79 -1.83 -5.93
C SER A 46 -9.98 -2.87 -7.05
N HIS A 47 -11.19 -3.39 -7.17
CA HIS A 47 -11.55 -4.34 -8.23
C HIS A 47 -12.74 -3.81 -9.03
N LEU A 48 -12.54 -3.63 -10.33
CA LEU A 48 -13.60 -3.35 -11.29
C LEU A 48 -13.92 -4.65 -12.02
N PHE A 49 -15.15 -5.15 -11.81
CA PHE A 49 -15.62 -6.36 -12.45
C PHE A 49 -15.97 -6.11 -13.93
N CYS A 50 -16.14 -7.22 -14.67
CA CYS A 50 -16.52 -7.22 -16.08
C CYS A 50 -17.79 -6.38 -16.30
N GLY A 51 -17.74 -5.42 -17.23
CA GLY A 51 -18.89 -4.57 -17.55
C GLY A 51 -19.13 -3.38 -16.62
N ALA A 52 -18.22 -3.11 -15.66
CA ALA A 52 -18.29 -1.94 -14.81
C ALA A 52 -18.29 -0.63 -15.62
N ARG A 53 -19.08 0.36 -15.17
CA ARG A 53 -19.20 1.67 -15.84
C ARG A 53 -18.98 2.81 -14.85
N LEU A 54 -17.93 3.58 -15.05
CA LEU A 54 -17.63 4.77 -14.26
C LEU A 54 -17.88 6.00 -15.14
N GLU A 55 -18.82 6.87 -14.74
CA GLU A 55 -19.02 8.14 -15.43
C GLU A 55 -17.86 9.11 -15.19
N SER A 56 -17.77 10.17 -16.00
CA SER A 56 -16.72 11.18 -15.84
C SER A 56 -16.77 11.81 -14.44
N GLY A 57 -15.60 11.97 -13.81
CA GLY A 57 -15.49 12.45 -12.44
C GLY A 57 -16.00 11.48 -11.36
N ALA A 58 -16.34 10.23 -11.69
CA ALA A 58 -16.58 9.19 -10.69
C ALA A 58 -15.28 8.80 -9.97
N SER A 59 -15.40 8.23 -8.77
CA SER A 59 -14.22 7.76 -8.03
C SER A 59 -14.48 6.44 -7.32
N VAL A 60 -13.44 5.62 -7.20
CA VAL A 60 -13.44 4.36 -6.46
C VAL A 60 -12.34 4.45 -5.40
N GLY A 61 -12.67 4.16 -4.15
CA GLY A 61 -11.76 4.20 -3.02
C GLY A 61 -10.89 2.94 -2.93
N ALA A 62 -9.98 2.94 -1.97
CA ALA A 62 -9.13 1.79 -1.70
C ALA A 62 -9.94 0.55 -1.31
N LEU A 63 -9.51 -0.63 -1.79
CA LEU A 63 -10.20 -1.93 -1.59
C LEU A 63 -11.69 -1.97 -2.01
N ALA A 64 -12.19 -0.95 -2.69
CA ALA A 64 -13.58 -0.93 -3.10
C ALA A 64 -13.80 -1.83 -4.32
N MET A 65 -15.02 -2.35 -4.45
CA MET A 65 -15.43 -3.18 -5.57
C MET A 65 -16.55 -2.49 -6.36
N VAL A 66 -16.41 -2.52 -7.68
CA VAL A 66 -17.47 -2.13 -8.63
C VAL A 66 -17.96 -3.40 -9.31
N PHE A 67 -19.14 -3.86 -8.90
CA PHE A 67 -19.70 -5.16 -9.27
C PHE A 67 -20.03 -5.24 -10.78
N PRO A 68 -20.25 -6.46 -11.33
CA PRO A 68 -20.59 -6.63 -12.74
C PRO A 68 -21.77 -5.75 -13.13
N MET A 69 -21.64 -5.05 -14.27
CA MET A 69 -22.64 -4.13 -14.81
C MET A 69 -23.03 -2.94 -13.90
N GLU A 70 -22.35 -2.75 -12.76
CA GLU A 70 -22.60 -1.63 -11.85
C GLU A 70 -22.16 -0.30 -12.50
N LYS A 71 -23.01 0.71 -12.36
CA LYS A 71 -22.73 2.08 -12.80
C LYS A 71 -22.44 2.98 -11.61
N ILE A 72 -21.28 3.63 -11.62
CA ILE A 72 -20.91 4.69 -10.66
C ILE A 72 -21.11 6.04 -11.33
N ALA A 73 -22.02 6.84 -10.76
CA ALA A 73 -22.41 8.12 -11.32
C ALA A 73 -21.36 9.23 -11.09
N THR A 74 -21.46 10.27 -11.90
CA THR A 74 -20.69 11.51 -11.82
C THR A 74 -20.79 12.10 -10.43
N GLY A 75 -19.65 12.49 -9.85
CA GLY A 75 -19.64 13.04 -8.50
C GLY A 75 -19.89 12.01 -7.40
N VAL A 76 -19.94 10.70 -7.69
CA VAL A 76 -20.06 9.66 -6.66
C VAL A 76 -18.71 9.00 -6.43
N THR A 77 -18.39 8.78 -5.16
CA THR A 77 -17.25 7.98 -4.73
C THR A 77 -17.74 6.67 -4.13
N ARG A 78 -17.36 5.56 -4.75
CA ARG A 78 -17.56 4.21 -4.24
C ARG A 78 -16.46 3.90 -3.24
N MET A 79 -16.76 3.84 -1.95
CA MET A 79 -15.83 3.38 -0.92
C MET A 79 -16.28 2.02 -0.40
N ALA A 80 -15.33 1.19 0.01
CA ALA A 80 -15.62 -0.14 0.53
C ALA A 80 -16.50 -1.00 -0.40
N LEU A 81 -17.23 -1.98 0.15
CA LEU A 81 -18.15 -2.84 -0.60
C LEU A 81 -19.54 -2.24 -0.83
N ASP A 82 -19.98 -1.29 0.00
CA ASP A 82 -21.36 -0.81 0.00
C ASP A 82 -21.51 0.71 0.20
N VAL A 83 -20.41 1.45 0.46
CA VAL A 83 -20.48 2.88 0.80
C VAL A 83 -20.42 3.73 -0.47
N ARG A 84 -21.39 4.64 -0.63
CA ARG A 84 -21.40 5.66 -1.69
C ARG A 84 -21.41 7.05 -1.06
N VAL A 85 -20.42 7.85 -1.41
CA VAL A 85 -20.25 9.21 -0.89
C VAL A 85 -20.42 10.19 -2.05
N ALA A 86 -21.33 11.15 -1.88
CA ALA A 86 -21.42 12.28 -2.80
C ALA A 86 -20.16 13.14 -2.65
N SER A 87 -19.49 13.39 -3.76
CA SER A 87 -18.26 14.16 -3.87
C SER A 87 -18.37 15.17 -4.99
N HIS A 88 -18.74 16.39 -4.59
CA HIS A 88 -18.85 17.57 -5.46
C HIS A 88 -17.52 18.34 -5.57
N MET A 89 -16.39 17.68 -5.34
CA MET A 89 -15.09 18.33 -5.45
C MET A 89 -14.65 18.43 -6.91
N GLU A 90 -14.27 19.63 -7.32
CA GLU A 90 -13.65 19.90 -8.61
C GLU A 90 -12.26 19.24 -8.70
N PRO A 91 -11.93 18.57 -9.82
CA PRO A 91 -10.64 17.93 -10.00
C PRO A 91 -9.53 18.96 -10.19
N MET A 92 -8.32 18.62 -9.73
CA MET A 92 -7.16 19.54 -9.78
C MET A 92 -6.01 18.96 -10.61
N LEU A 93 -6.05 19.14 -11.92
CA LEU A 93 -4.96 18.73 -12.81
C LEU A 93 -4.10 19.91 -13.26
N ALA A 94 -2.78 19.72 -13.22
CA ALA A 94 -1.84 20.58 -13.92
C ALA A 94 -1.62 20.11 -15.38
N GLY A 95 -1.06 20.99 -16.20
CA GLY A 95 -0.84 20.74 -17.63
C GLY A 95 0.13 19.58 -17.93
N LYS A 96 -0.19 18.81 -18.98
CA LYS A 96 0.54 17.59 -19.39
C LYS A 96 2.00 17.86 -19.82
N HIS A 97 2.28 18.99 -20.46
CA HIS A 97 3.64 19.30 -20.97
C HIS A 97 4.66 19.48 -19.85
N PHE A 98 4.30 20.20 -18.78
CA PHE A 98 5.18 20.40 -17.63
C PHE A 98 5.49 19.06 -16.95
N TRP A 99 4.48 18.20 -16.81
CA TRP A 99 4.62 16.85 -16.28
C TRP A 99 5.57 15.97 -17.09
N LEU A 100 5.46 15.99 -18.41
CA LEU A 100 6.34 15.21 -19.30
C LEU A 100 7.80 15.65 -19.17
N LEU A 101 8.06 16.96 -19.21
CA LEU A 101 9.42 17.50 -19.05
C LEU A 101 10.02 17.12 -17.70
N TYR A 102 9.24 17.23 -16.62
CA TYR A 102 9.72 16.86 -15.30
C TYR A 102 9.94 15.34 -15.16
N SER A 103 9.11 14.52 -15.78
CA SER A 103 9.30 13.06 -15.79
C SER A 103 10.60 12.66 -16.48
N VAL A 104 10.96 13.33 -17.58
CA VAL A 104 12.27 13.17 -18.22
C VAL A 104 13.39 13.60 -17.28
N PHE A 105 13.24 14.75 -16.59
CA PHE A 105 14.21 15.20 -15.59
C PHE A 105 14.40 14.18 -14.46
N ILE A 106 13.32 13.61 -13.89
CA ILE A 106 13.41 12.53 -12.89
C ILE A 106 14.18 11.35 -13.46
N GLY A 107 13.88 10.94 -14.70
CA GLY A 107 14.59 9.85 -15.38
C GLY A 107 16.10 10.10 -15.48
N VAL A 108 16.50 11.28 -15.96
CA VAL A 108 17.91 11.67 -16.07
C VAL A 108 18.57 11.75 -14.70
N TYR A 109 17.92 12.40 -13.72
CA TYR A 109 18.40 12.49 -12.35
C TYR A 109 18.69 11.11 -11.77
N ARG A 110 17.76 10.16 -11.95
CA ARG A 110 17.93 8.78 -11.50
C ARG A 110 19.09 8.08 -12.18
N VAL A 111 19.21 8.18 -13.51
CA VAL A 111 20.34 7.59 -14.24
C VAL A 111 21.67 8.15 -13.75
N VAL A 112 21.76 9.46 -13.50
CA VAL A 112 22.99 10.09 -13.00
C VAL A 112 23.31 9.63 -11.58
N VAL A 113 22.35 9.71 -10.64
CA VAL A 113 22.59 9.38 -9.23
C VAL A 113 22.81 7.87 -9.03
N GLU A 114 21.96 7.04 -9.62
CA GLU A 114 22.09 5.58 -9.57
C GLU A 114 23.34 5.14 -10.34
N GLY A 115 23.64 5.75 -11.48
CA GLY A 115 24.83 5.46 -12.29
C GLY A 115 26.14 5.78 -11.55
N VAL A 116 26.23 6.92 -10.88
CA VAL A 116 27.39 7.26 -10.02
C VAL A 116 27.50 6.27 -8.85
N THR A 117 26.37 5.93 -8.23
CA THR A 117 26.33 4.95 -7.14
C THR A 117 26.84 3.58 -7.59
N ILE A 118 26.33 3.06 -8.72
CA ILE A 118 26.77 1.79 -9.31
C ILE A 118 28.24 1.87 -9.74
N GLY A 119 28.68 2.98 -10.32
CA GLY A 119 30.08 3.18 -10.71
C GLY A 119 31.04 3.11 -9.52
N LEU A 120 30.70 3.76 -8.40
CA LEU A 120 31.46 3.69 -7.15
C LEU A 120 31.49 2.27 -6.59
N ILE A 121 30.37 1.57 -6.62
CA ILE A 121 30.25 0.16 -6.19
C ILE A 121 31.15 -0.74 -7.03
N CYS A 122 31.05 -0.65 -8.37
CA CYS A 122 31.89 -1.41 -9.29
C CYS A 122 33.38 -1.12 -9.08
N TYR A 123 33.74 0.16 -8.88
CA TYR A 123 35.12 0.54 -8.57
C TYR A 123 35.61 -0.12 -7.27
N MET A 124 34.83 -0.05 -6.19
CA MET A 124 35.18 -0.69 -4.91
C MET A 124 35.31 -2.21 -5.03
N ALA A 125 34.48 -2.85 -5.85
CA ALA A 125 34.53 -4.29 -6.10
C ALA A 125 35.77 -4.72 -6.91
N ILE A 126 36.17 -3.93 -7.91
CA ILE A 126 37.30 -4.23 -8.81
C ILE A 126 38.65 -3.85 -8.18
N TYR A 127 38.69 -2.81 -7.34
CA TYR A 127 39.93 -2.26 -6.78
C TYR A 127 40.86 -3.31 -6.11
N PRO A 128 40.38 -4.24 -5.27
CA PRO A 128 41.23 -5.27 -4.69
C PRO A 128 41.91 -6.18 -5.74
N PHE A 129 41.19 -6.52 -6.82
CA PHE A 129 41.72 -7.36 -7.91
C PHE A 129 42.79 -6.64 -8.74
N SER A 130 42.72 -5.31 -8.84
CA SER A 130 43.78 -4.51 -9.48
C SER A 130 45.13 -4.60 -8.76
N LYS A 131 45.18 -5.16 -7.54
CA LYS A 131 46.41 -5.34 -6.76
C LYS A 131 47.01 -6.74 -6.87
N LEU A 132 46.42 -7.65 -7.66
CA LEU A 132 46.93 -9.03 -7.84
C LEU A 132 48.37 -9.08 -8.35
N ASP A 133 48.76 -8.17 -9.25
CA ASP A 133 50.14 -8.13 -9.77
C ASP A 133 51.19 -7.78 -8.70
N ASN A 134 50.76 -7.12 -7.61
CA ASN A 134 51.62 -6.64 -6.53
C ASN A 134 51.46 -7.45 -5.23
N MET A 135 50.44 -8.31 -5.13
CA MET A 135 50.06 -9.00 -3.91
C MET A 135 49.65 -10.45 -4.19
N ASN A 136 50.15 -11.39 -3.40
CA ASN A 136 49.73 -12.79 -3.50
C ASN A 136 48.22 -12.95 -3.21
N VAL A 137 47.59 -13.93 -3.87
CA VAL A 137 46.15 -14.23 -3.78
C VAL A 137 45.62 -14.34 -2.34
N VAL A 138 46.45 -14.87 -1.43
CA VAL A 138 46.15 -15.03 0.00
C VAL A 138 45.85 -13.70 0.70
N ARG A 139 46.42 -12.58 0.23
CA ARG A 139 46.15 -11.24 0.77
C ARG A 139 45.02 -10.51 0.03
N VAL A 140 44.84 -10.78 -1.26
CA VAL A 140 43.78 -10.14 -2.07
C VAL A 140 42.39 -10.66 -1.69
N PHE A 141 42.27 -11.94 -1.34
CA PHE A 141 40.99 -12.54 -0.97
C PHE A 141 40.34 -11.93 0.31
N PRO A 142 41.02 -11.80 1.46
CA PRO A 142 40.42 -11.13 2.62
C PRO A 142 40.18 -9.63 2.36
N LEU A 143 41.02 -8.99 1.55
CA LEU A 143 40.84 -7.59 1.16
C LEU A 143 39.57 -7.41 0.30
N SER A 144 39.27 -8.33 -0.62
CA SER A 144 38.07 -8.26 -1.45
C SER A 144 36.80 -8.45 -0.64
N ILE A 145 36.80 -9.34 0.36
CA ILE A 145 35.67 -9.50 1.30
C ILE A 145 35.42 -8.20 2.07
N LEU A 146 36.48 -7.57 2.62
CA LEU A 146 36.37 -6.31 3.33
C LEU A 146 35.81 -5.20 2.44
N PHE A 147 36.33 -5.05 1.21
CA PHE A 147 35.86 -4.06 0.25
C PHE A 147 34.42 -4.30 -0.18
N PHE A 148 34.00 -5.56 -0.35
CA PHE A 148 32.61 -5.91 -0.65
C PHE A 148 31.67 -5.54 0.51
N GLY A 149 32.08 -5.81 1.75
CA GLY A 149 31.34 -5.38 2.94
C GLY A 149 31.22 -3.85 3.03
N LEU A 150 32.33 -3.14 2.84
CA LEU A 150 32.36 -1.67 2.87
C LEU A 150 31.51 -1.06 1.74
N MET A 151 31.57 -1.66 0.55
CA MET A 151 30.75 -1.28 -0.61
C MET A 151 29.26 -1.39 -0.28
N TYR A 152 28.83 -2.51 0.31
CA TYR A 152 27.43 -2.72 0.68
C TYR A 152 26.98 -1.72 1.75
N VAL A 153 27.78 -1.52 2.81
CA VAL A 153 27.48 -0.52 3.85
C VAL A 153 27.39 0.89 3.27
N THR A 154 28.33 1.27 2.40
CA THR A 154 28.34 2.58 1.73
C THR A 154 27.08 2.75 0.87
N TYR A 155 26.68 1.73 0.12
CA TYR A 155 25.47 1.76 -0.68
C TYR A 155 24.22 1.99 0.18
N VAL A 156 24.06 1.23 1.27
CA VAL A 156 22.93 1.37 2.19
C VAL A 156 22.89 2.79 2.79
N VAL A 157 24.04 3.29 3.25
CA VAL A 157 24.15 4.66 3.81
C VAL A 157 23.82 5.73 2.78
N MET A 158 24.27 5.59 1.53
CA MET A 158 23.95 6.56 0.48
C MET A 158 22.46 6.56 0.13
N VAL A 159 21.82 5.40 0.04
CA VAL A 159 20.36 5.32 -0.23
C VAL A 159 19.56 5.92 0.93
N LEU A 160 19.95 5.62 2.17
CA LEU A 160 19.36 6.24 3.38
C LEU A 160 19.49 7.76 3.37
N ALA A 161 20.70 8.26 3.17
CA ALA A 161 20.98 9.69 3.15
C ALA A 161 20.20 10.40 2.04
N HIS A 162 20.14 9.82 0.84
CA HIS A 162 19.36 10.38 -0.26
C HIS A 162 17.86 10.43 0.05
N ALA A 163 17.26 9.37 0.57
CA ALA A 163 15.83 9.36 0.90
C ALA A 163 15.48 10.43 1.95
N ILE A 164 16.30 10.55 3.00
CA ILE A 164 16.11 11.56 4.07
C ILE A 164 16.34 12.98 3.52
N LEU A 165 17.35 13.17 2.67
CA LEU A 165 17.63 14.46 2.04
C LEU A 165 16.45 14.89 1.16
N LEU A 166 15.94 14.01 0.30
CA LEU A 166 14.81 14.32 -0.57
C LEU A 166 13.56 14.65 0.25
N LYS A 167 13.29 13.91 1.34
CA LYS A 167 12.20 14.22 2.28
C LYS A 167 12.31 15.65 2.79
N TRP A 168 13.45 16.06 3.32
CA TRP A 168 13.55 17.37 3.98
C TRP A 168 13.77 18.54 3.02
N VAL A 169 14.46 18.32 1.90
CA VAL A 169 14.77 19.39 0.92
C VAL A 169 13.61 19.62 -0.05
N LEU A 170 12.98 18.55 -0.55
CA LEU A 170 11.92 18.68 -1.56
C LEU A 170 10.53 18.74 -0.92
N MET A 171 10.22 17.80 -0.02
CA MET A 171 8.89 17.72 0.59
C MET A 171 8.74 18.66 1.79
N GLY A 172 9.85 18.90 2.51
CA GLY A 172 9.84 19.70 3.73
C GLY A 172 8.96 19.06 4.80
N ARG A 173 8.30 19.91 5.60
CA ARG A 173 7.20 19.48 6.48
C ARG A 173 5.92 19.39 5.65
N THR A 174 5.33 18.21 5.58
CA THR A 174 4.07 17.99 4.88
C THR A 174 2.96 18.70 5.65
N GLU A 175 2.14 19.48 4.96
CA GLU A 175 1.00 20.19 5.54
C GLU A 175 -0.29 19.38 5.31
N SER A 176 -1.11 19.25 6.34
CA SER A 176 -2.40 18.57 6.23
C SER A 176 -3.51 19.55 5.86
N GLY A 177 -4.44 19.12 5.02
CA GLY A 177 -5.61 19.90 4.62
C GLY A 177 -5.38 20.84 3.42
N ILE A 178 -4.18 20.86 2.87
CA ILE A 178 -3.89 21.56 1.59
C ILE A 178 -3.97 20.55 0.45
N ALA A 179 -4.64 20.97 -0.62
CA ALA A 179 -4.76 20.21 -1.86
C ALA A 179 -3.79 20.75 -2.90
N TYR A 180 -2.97 19.85 -3.45
CA TYR A 180 -2.08 20.15 -4.55
C TYR A 180 -2.62 19.51 -5.84
N PRO A 181 -2.42 20.14 -7.00
CA PRO A 181 -2.85 19.54 -8.25
C PRO A 181 -1.99 18.31 -8.58
N ILE A 182 -2.64 17.24 -9.03
CA ILE A 182 -1.95 16.13 -9.70
C ILE A 182 -1.26 16.69 -10.94
N ARG A 183 -0.06 16.17 -11.23
CA ARG A 183 0.90 16.70 -12.23
C ARG A 183 1.54 18.06 -11.88
N GLY A 184 1.18 18.67 -10.74
CA GLY A 184 1.80 19.91 -10.27
C GLY A 184 3.21 19.70 -9.72
N TYR A 185 3.92 20.80 -9.46
CA TYR A 185 5.28 20.80 -8.93
C TYR A 185 5.41 19.96 -7.64
N TYR A 186 4.53 20.18 -6.66
CA TYR A 186 4.58 19.45 -5.39
C TYR A 186 4.37 17.94 -5.57
N HIS A 187 3.42 17.55 -6.44
CA HIS A 187 3.24 16.15 -6.81
C HIS A 187 4.50 15.55 -7.45
N MET A 188 5.24 16.32 -8.24
CA MET A 188 6.49 15.85 -8.83
C MET A 188 7.61 15.67 -7.80
N CYS A 189 7.75 16.58 -6.84
CA CYS A 189 8.64 16.42 -5.69
C CYS A 189 8.30 15.16 -4.89
N TRP A 190 7.00 14.92 -4.70
CA TRP A 190 6.51 13.71 -4.05
C TRP A 190 6.84 12.44 -4.83
N VAL A 191 6.60 12.40 -6.15
CA VAL A 191 6.91 11.23 -7.00
C VAL A 191 8.40 10.90 -6.94
N LEU A 192 9.28 11.91 -7.06
CA LEU A 192 10.72 11.69 -6.95
C LEU A 192 11.10 11.12 -5.58
N THR A 193 10.56 11.70 -4.50
CA THR A 193 10.83 11.23 -3.12
C THR A 193 10.27 9.82 -2.91
N TRP A 194 9.09 9.51 -3.46
CA TRP A 194 8.43 8.22 -3.38
C TRP A 194 9.31 7.13 -3.95
N HIS A 195 9.87 7.33 -5.16
CA HIS A 195 10.78 6.37 -5.76
C HIS A 195 11.94 6.02 -4.82
N TYR A 196 12.58 7.02 -4.19
CA TYR A 196 13.68 6.78 -3.27
C TYR A 196 13.24 6.14 -1.95
N CYS A 197 12.05 6.43 -1.44
CA CYS A 197 11.47 5.67 -0.33
C CYS A 197 11.26 4.20 -0.69
N GLN A 198 10.79 3.90 -1.91
CA GLN A 198 10.65 2.52 -2.39
C GLN A 198 12.01 1.83 -2.57
N HIS A 199 13.00 2.53 -3.10
CA HIS A 199 14.38 2.03 -3.19
C HIS A 199 14.94 1.73 -1.80
N LEU A 200 14.73 2.65 -0.84
CA LEU A 200 15.14 2.47 0.54
C LEU A 200 14.51 1.21 1.16
N ARG A 201 13.18 1.05 1.02
CA ARG A 201 12.46 -0.14 1.48
C ARG A 201 13.06 -1.43 0.89
N ASN A 202 13.41 -1.43 -0.39
CA ASN A 202 14.00 -2.60 -1.04
C ASN A 202 15.39 -2.93 -0.50
N VAL A 203 16.23 -1.91 -0.28
CA VAL A 203 17.57 -2.09 0.30
C VAL A 203 17.51 -2.58 1.74
N LEU A 204 16.53 -2.09 2.51
CA LEU A 204 16.33 -2.48 3.90
C LEU A 204 15.55 -3.79 4.09
N ARG A 205 15.14 -4.47 3.00
CA ARG A 205 14.33 -5.70 3.08
C ARG A 205 14.99 -6.81 3.89
N SER A 206 16.32 -6.87 3.90
CA SER A 206 17.08 -7.86 4.68
C SER A 206 17.26 -7.49 6.16
N PHE A 207 16.79 -6.30 6.57
CA PHE A 207 16.93 -5.77 7.92
C PHE A 207 15.57 -5.58 8.61
N THR A 208 14.50 -6.19 8.09
CA THR A 208 13.13 -5.99 8.59
C THR A 208 12.95 -6.38 10.05
N ASP A 209 13.78 -7.30 10.55
CA ASP A 209 13.74 -7.77 11.93
C ASP A 209 14.38 -6.77 12.93
N MET A 210 14.94 -5.66 12.43
CA MET A 210 15.55 -4.60 13.24
C MET A 210 14.56 -3.47 13.54
N ASP A 211 13.48 -3.77 14.27
CA ASP A 211 12.35 -2.85 14.47
C ASP A 211 12.72 -1.46 15.02
N GLU A 212 13.66 -1.40 15.98
CA GLU A 212 14.06 -0.12 16.58
C GLU A 212 14.91 0.72 15.60
N VAL A 213 15.69 0.07 14.74
CA VAL A 213 16.41 0.75 13.65
C VAL A 213 15.39 1.31 12.67
N MET A 214 14.39 0.51 12.27
CA MET A 214 13.33 0.94 11.37
C MET A 214 12.51 2.09 11.95
N SER A 215 12.11 2.00 13.22
CA SER A 215 11.44 3.07 13.96
C SER A 215 12.28 4.36 13.99
N THR A 216 13.60 4.23 14.17
CA THR A 216 14.52 5.38 14.15
C THR A 216 14.58 6.04 12.78
N LEU A 217 14.66 5.26 11.71
CA LEU A 217 14.64 5.78 10.35
C LEU A 217 13.31 6.46 10.02
N GLN A 218 12.19 5.89 10.47
CA GLN A 218 10.87 6.52 10.36
C GLN A 218 10.83 7.89 11.07
N ARG A 219 11.39 7.97 12.29
CA ARG A 219 11.52 9.24 13.04
C ARG A 219 12.41 10.26 12.31
N TRP A 220 13.50 9.84 11.68
CA TRP A 220 14.37 10.74 10.91
C TRP A 220 13.68 11.37 9.69
N MET A 221 12.66 10.71 9.12
CA MET A 221 11.82 11.30 8.06
C MET A 221 10.59 12.04 8.61
N GLY A 222 10.47 12.17 9.93
CA GLY A 222 9.47 13.01 10.60
C GLY A 222 8.32 12.26 11.27
N ALA A 223 8.23 10.94 11.15
CA ALA A 223 7.17 10.16 11.81
C ALA A 223 7.26 10.25 13.34
N LYS A 224 6.12 10.16 14.03
CA LYS A 224 6.07 10.04 15.49
C LYS A 224 5.90 8.57 15.85
N VAL A 225 7.00 7.88 16.11
CA VAL A 225 7.00 6.45 16.43
C VAL A 225 7.39 6.25 17.89
N GLY A 226 6.49 5.62 18.66
CA GLY A 226 6.67 5.24 20.06
C GLY A 226 7.76 4.19 20.29
N LYS A 227 7.83 3.68 21.52
CA LYS A 227 8.76 2.62 21.95
C LYS A 227 8.16 1.24 21.72
N TRP A 228 9.01 0.23 21.50
CA TRP A 228 8.58 -1.18 21.37
C TRP A 228 7.58 -1.41 20.23
N VAL A 229 7.72 -0.66 19.14
CA VAL A 229 6.93 -0.87 17.92
C VAL A 229 7.54 -2.04 17.17
N LEU A 230 6.70 -2.98 16.74
CA LEU A 230 7.07 -4.18 15.99
C LEU A 230 6.52 -4.07 14.56
N HIS A 231 7.39 -4.10 13.56
CA HIS A 231 7.06 -4.03 12.14
C HIS A 231 6.93 -5.44 11.55
N THR A 232 5.79 -6.09 11.80
CA THR A 232 5.57 -7.51 11.45
C THR A 232 5.54 -7.81 9.94
N ASN A 233 5.41 -6.79 9.09
CA ASN A 233 5.48 -6.91 7.63
C ASN A 233 6.57 -5.99 7.03
N GLY A 234 7.58 -5.65 7.84
CA GLY A 234 8.56 -4.62 7.55
C GLY A 234 7.97 -3.19 7.62
N PRO A 235 8.83 -2.17 7.75
CA PRO A 235 8.39 -0.78 7.81
C PRO A 235 7.92 -0.28 6.44
N ALA A 236 6.96 0.65 6.47
CA ALA A 236 6.64 1.46 5.31
C ALA A 236 7.42 2.78 5.34
N PHE A 237 7.83 3.22 4.14
CA PHE A 237 8.57 4.45 3.91
C PHE A 237 7.81 5.26 2.85
N TYR A 238 7.41 6.48 3.19
CA TYR A 238 6.64 7.36 2.31
C TYR A 238 7.19 8.80 2.34
N PRO A 239 7.00 9.61 1.29
CA PRO A 239 7.42 11.02 1.31
C PRO A 239 6.77 11.85 2.42
N GLU A 240 5.59 11.44 2.89
CA GLU A 240 4.83 12.09 3.96
C GLU A 240 4.95 11.37 5.31
N MET A 241 6.12 10.78 5.65
CA MET A 241 6.30 10.08 6.93
C MET A 241 5.91 10.89 8.16
N ASP A 242 6.00 12.22 8.11
CA ASP A 242 5.56 13.14 9.16
C ASP A 242 4.05 13.14 9.42
N MET A 243 3.25 12.51 8.55
CA MET A 243 1.83 12.24 8.76
C MET A 243 1.57 10.96 9.56
N LEU A 244 2.58 10.14 9.84
CA LEU A 244 2.44 8.90 10.60
C LEU A 244 2.65 9.10 12.09
N GLN A 245 1.74 8.55 12.90
CA GLN A 245 1.86 8.50 14.35
C GLN A 245 1.57 7.08 14.85
N LEU A 246 2.55 6.45 15.50
CA LEU A 246 2.45 5.13 16.11
C LEU A 246 2.67 5.27 17.63
N GLY A 247 1.74 4.79 18.43
CA GLY A 247 1.88 4.72 19.88
C GLY A 247 2.89 3.65 20.33
N ASP A 248 3.17 3.61 21.63
CA ASP A 248 4.05 2.62 22.23
C ASP A 248 3.45 1.20 22.13
N GLY A 249 4.28 0.19 21.91
CA GLY A 249 3.88 -1.23 21.91
C GLY A 249 2.98 -1.63 20.74
N VAL A 250 2.97 -0.88 19.64
CA VAL A 250 2.18 -1.21 18.45
C VAL A 250 2.85 -2.34 17.65
N ALA A 251 2.11 -3.40 17.33
CA ALA A 251 2.50 -4.38 16.34
C ALA A 251 1.79 -4.09 15.01
N ILE A 252 2.54 -3.77 13.95
CA ILE A 252 2.01 -3.27 12.68
C ILE A 252 2.55 -4.05 11.48
N GLY A 253 1.63 -4.71 10.77
CA GLY A 253 1.90 -5.44 9.52
C GLY A 253 0.96 -5.07 8.37
N VAL A 254 0.15 -4.03 8.56
CA VAL A 254 -0.89 -3.59 7.65
C VAL A 254 -0.42 -2.47 6.73
N ILE A 255 -1.17 -2.20 5.67
CA ILE A 255 -0.89 -1.10 4.75
C ILE A 255 -1.51 0.18 5.30
N TYR A 256 -0.72 1.25 5.36
CA TYR A 256 -1.16 2.57 5.78
C TYR A 256 -0.48 3.62 4.91
N TYR A 257 -1.13 4.75 4.66
CA TYR A 257 -0.55 5.86 3.91
C TYR A 257 -1.26 7.17 4.23
N GLY A 258 -0.54 8.29 4.13
CA GLY A 258 -1.05 9.62 4.49
C GLY A 258 -1.57 10.42 3.29
N HIS A 259 -1.27 10.00 2.07
CA HIS A 259 -1.66 10.68 0.84
C HIS A 259 -3.02 10.22 0.31
N ASP A 260 -3.83 11.17 -0.12
CA ASP A 260 -5.11 10.98 -0.78
C ASP A 260 -5.00 11.58 -2.18
N PHE A 261 -5.27 10.76 -3.20
CA PHE A 261 -5.29 11.18 -4.61
C PHE A 261 -6.71 11.31 -5.16
N HIS A 262 -7.71 11.19 -4.28
CA HIS A 262 -9.11 11.30 -4.63
C HIS A 262 -9.40 12.58 -5.41
N LYS A 263 -10.21 12.45 -6.48
CA LYS A 263 -10.58 13.57 -7.37
C LYS A 263 -9.38 14.28 -7.99
N MET A 264 -8.31 13.56 -8.29
CA MET A 264 -7.13 14.13 -8.92
C MET A 264 -6.52 15.28 -8.10
N ARG A 265 -6.73 15.24 -6.78
CA ARG A 265 -6.15 16.18 -5.81
C ARG A 265 -5.19 15.39 -4.96
N MET A 266 -4.02 15.94 -4.73
CA MET A 266 -3.06 15.39 -3.80
C MET A 266 -3.21 16.08 -2.46
N GLU A 267 -3.81 15.38 -1.49
CA GLU A 267 -4.02 15.87 -0.13
C GLU A 267 -3.35 14.94 0.88
N PHE A 268 -3.01 15.47 2.05
CA PHE A 268 -2.42 14.69 3.12
C PHE A 268 -3.24 14.76 4.40
N LYS A 269 -3.47 13.60 5.01
CA LYS A 269 -4.20 13.47 6.27
C LYS A 269 -3.43 12.55 7.21
N PRO A 270 -3.16 12.96 8.47
CA PRO A 270 -2.43 12.14 9.42
C PRO A 270 -3.10 10.79 9.66
N VAL A 271 -2.28 9.75 9.77
CA VAL A 271 -2.72 8.42 10.23
C VAL A 271 -2.15 8.20 11.63
N THR A 272 -3.04 8.01 12.60
CA THR A 272 -2.68 7.81 14.01
C THR A 272 -3.11 6.43 14.47
N ILE A 273 -2.18 5.66 15.03
CA ILE A 273 -2.43 4.36 15.63
C ILE A 273 -2.09 4.46 17.12
N GLY A 274 -3.10 4.24 17.98
CA GLY A 274 -2.95 4.30 19.43
C GLY A 274 -2.00 3.22 19.99
N ALA A 275 -1.56 3.43 21.23
CA ALA A 275 -0.63 2.52 21.91
C ALA A 275 -1.22 1.12 22.08
N GLY A 276 -0.37 0.10 21.96
CA GLY A 276 -0.73 -1.31 22.16
C GLY A 276 -1.67 -1.91 21.12
N CYS A 277 -1.84 -1.25 19.96
CA CYS A 277 -2.63 -1.83 18.86
C CYS A 277 -1.91 -3.02 18.23
N ILE A 278 -2.70 -4.05 17.87
CA ILE A 278 -2.21 -5.28 17.24
C ILE A 278 -2.85 -5.40 15.86
N LEU A 279 -2.08 -5.06 14.84
CA LEU A 279 -2.49 -5.05 13.44
C LEU A 279 -1.61 -6.07 12.71
N PRO A 280 -2.00 -7.36 12.67
CA PRO A 280 -1.18 -8.42 12.09
C PRO A 280 -0.93 -8.20 10.58
N PRO A 281 0.09 -8.86 10.01
CA PRO A 281 0.29 -8.87 8.57
C PRO A 281 -0.97 -9.36 7.85
N SER A 282 -1.58 -8.49 7.08
CA SER A 282 -2.81 -8.77 6.33
C SER A 282 -2.99 -7.78 5.19
N THR A 283 -4.06 -7.95 4.44
CA THR A 283 -4.52 -7.01 3.41
C THR A 283 -5.29 -5.82 3.99
N THR A 284 -5.27 -5.62 5.31
CA THR A 284 -5.87 -4.45 5.96
C THR A 284 -5.25 -3.15 5.43
N GLN A 285 -6.10 -2.19 5.09
CA GLN A 285 -5.69 -0.84 4.69
C GLN A 285 -6.27 0.23 5.62
N LEU A 286 -5.38 1.10 6.13
CA LEU A 286 -5.73 2.31 6.87
C LEU A 286 -5.58 3.49 5.92
N ILE A 287 -6.69 4.06 5.50
CA ILE A 287 -6.69 5.19 4.55
C ILE A 287 -6.38 6.52 5.26
N PRO A 288 -6.05 7.60 4.52
CA PRO A 288 -5.67 8.88 5.11
C PRO A 288 -6.72 9.44 6.08
N GLY A 289 -6.26 9.94 7.23
CA GLY A 289 -7.12 10.52 8.26
C GLY A 289 -7.62 9.53 9.32
N VAL A 290 -7.30 8.24 9.19
CA VAL A 290 -7.63 7.23 10.21
C VAL A 290 -6.95 7.56 11.53
N ARG A 291 -7.73 7.47 12.61
CA ARG A 291 -7.26 7.58 14.00
C ARG A 291 -7.76 6.38 14.77
N LEU A 292 -6.92 5.36 14.91
CA LEU A 292 -7.23 4.19 15.73
C LEU A 292 -6.96 4.52 17.22
N PRO A 293 -7.93 4.29 18.11
CA PRO A 293 -7.73 4.35 19.55
C PRO A 293 -6.69 3.34 20.06
N HIS A 294 -6.35 3.40 21.35
CA HIS A 294 -5.40 2.47 21.96
C HIS A 294 -5.97 1.06 22.12
N LEU A 295 -5.09 0.06 22.09
CA LEU A 295 -5.39 -1.37 22.29
C LEU A 295 -6.39 -1.96 21.28
N CYS A 296 -6.56 -1.36 20.11
CA CYS A 296 -7.38 -1.93 19.05
C CYS A 296 -6.66 -3.09 18.34
N SER A 297 -7.42 -4.04 17.83
CA SER A 297 -6.89 -5.15 17.02
C SER A 297 -7.75 -5.39 15.78
N CYS A 298 -7.16 -6.00 14.76
CA CYS A 298 -7.90 -6.39 13.57
C CYS A 298 -7.76 -7.88 13.28
N SER A 299 -8.77 -8.42 12.58
CA SER A 299 -8.67 -9.75 12.01
C SER A 299 -7.53 -9.85 10.98
N PRO A 300 -7.02 -11.07 10.70
CA PRO A 300 -6.04 -11.29 9.63
C PRO A 300 -6.65 -11.18 8.22
N ALA A 301 -7.93 -10.87 8.08
CA ALA A 301 -8.63 -10.76 6.81
C ALA A 301 -8.38 -9.40 6.11
N THR A 302 -9.03 -9.21 4.96
CA THR A 302 -9.09 -7.90 4.28
C THR A 302 -9.99 -6.95 5.06
N ASN A 303 -9.39 -5.89 5.61
CA ASN A 303 -10.10 -4.83 6.30
C ASN A 303 -9.88 -3.47 5.65
N LEU A 304 -10.92 -2.65 5.52
CA LEU A 304 -10.77 -1.24 5.11
C LEU A 304 -11.18 -0.34 6.26
N VAL A 305 -10.21 0.30 6.89
CA VAL A 305 -10.46 1.23 8.00
C VAL A 305 -10.63 2.64 7.43
N ILE A 306 -11.85 3.16 7.50
CA ILE A 306 -12.21 4.52 7.04
C ILE A 306 -12.24 5.47 8.26
N PRO A 307 -11.91 6.77 8.12
CA PRO A 307 -11.94 7.70 9.25
C PRO A 307 -13.27 7.67 9.99
N GLY A 308 -13.19 7.45 11.30
CA GLY A 308 -14.35 7.45 12.20
C GLY A 308 -15.14 6.13 12.28
N CYS A 309 -14.73 5.05 11.59
CA CYS A 309 -15.41 3.76 11.72
C CYS A 309 -15.11 3.03 13.03
N ILE A 310 -13.88 3.17 13.56
CA ILE A 310 -13.48 2.68 14.88
C ILE A 310 -13.21 3.89 15.77
N ARG A 311 -13.93 4.00 16.88
CA ARG A 311 -13.89 5.18 17.79
C ARG A 311 -13.52 4.82 19.22
N GLU A 312 -13.77 3.58 19.62
CA GLU A 312 -13.57 3.13 20.99
C GLU A 312 -12.21 2.44 21.17
N PRO A 313 -11.54 2.63 22.32
CA PRO A 313 -10.38 1.82 22.68
C PRO A 313 -10.74 0.35 22.88
N ARG A 314 -9.74 -0.53 22.75
CA ARG A 314 -9.91 -1.99 22.96
C ARG A 314 -10.92 -2.64 22.01
N THR A 315 -11.18 -2.03 20.86
CA THR A 315 -12.05 -2.60 19.84
C THR A 315 -11.28 -3.56 18.92
N THR A 316 -11.81 -4.77 18.79
CA THR A 316 -11.45 -5.68 17.69
C THR A 316 -12.35 -5.36 16.49
N PHE A 317 -11.80 -5.30 15.28
CA PHE A 317 -12.59 -5.01 14.08
C PHE A 317 -12.33 -5.94 12.91
N HIS A 318 -13.35 -6.07 12.06
CA HIS A 318 -13.35 -6.89 10.86
C HIS A 318 -14.17 -6.25 9.72
N GLY A 319 -13.71 -6.38 8.48
CA GLY A 319 -14.50 -6.18 7.26
C GLY A 319 -14.09 -4.99 6.39
N ASN A 320 -14.80 -4.87 5.26
CA ASN A 320 -14.64 -3.80 4.29
C ASN A 320 -16.04 -3.21 3.97
N PRO A 321 -16.49 -2.16 4.68
CA PRO A 321 -15.73 -1.36 5.63
C PRO A 321 -15.55 -2.07 6.97
N ALA A 322 -14.49 -1.70 7.70
CA ALA A 322 -14.19 -2.27 9.01
C ALA A 322 -15.25 -1.85 10.03
N ARG A 323 -15.79 -2.83 10.76
CA ARG A 323 -16.74 -2.64 11.86
C ARG A 323 -16.25 -3.36 13.12
N PRO A 324 -16.63 -2.90 14.32
CA PRO A 324 -16.41 -3.65 15.55
C PRO A 324 -16.92 -5.09 15.43
N CYS A 325 -16.18 -6.03 16.00
CA CYS A 325 -16.54 -7.43 16.07
C CYS A 325 -16.09 -8.05 17.39
N SER A 326 -16.75 -9.15 17.77
CA SER A 326 -16.39 -9.95 18.93
C SER A 326 -15.67 -11.22 18.50
N TYR A 327 -14.90 -11.80 19.42
CA TYR A 327 -14.22 -13.07 19.21
C TYR A 327 -15.14 -14.21 19.63
N GLY A 328 -15.47 -15.10 18.70
CA GLY A 328 -16.27 -16.28 18.94
C GLY A 328 -15.50 -17.37 19.70
N PRO A 329 -16.21 -18.37 20.26
CA PRO A 329 -15.61 -19.44 21.07
C PRO A 329 -14.64 -20.34 20.28
N HIS A 330 -14.73 -20.36 18.96
CA HIS A 330 -13.89 -21.16 18.06
C HIS A 330 -12.82 -20.36 17.30
N GLY A 331 -12.59 -19.11 17.68
CA GLY A 331 -11.64 -18.23 16.98
C GLY A 331 -12.24 -17.38 15.86
N GLU A 332 -13.56 -17.34 15.79
CA GLU A 332 -14.33 -16.60 14.77
C GLU A 332 -14.36 -15.10 15.06
N TYR A 333 -14.50 -14.30 14.00
CA TYR A 333 -14.80 -12.87 14.14
C TYR A 333 -16.29 -12.67 13.87
N LEU A 334 -17.05 -12.42 14.93
CA LEU A 334 -18.51 -12.25 14.89
C LEU A 334 -18.87 -10.77 14.80
N LYS A 335 -19.61 -10.37 13.76
CA LYS A 335 -20.09 -8.99 13.65
C LYS A 335 -21.08 -8.69 14.78
N GLU A 336 -21.00 -7.50 15.35
CA GLU A 336 -22.04 -7.04 16.28
C GLU A 336 -23.35 -6.78 15.51
N GLY A 337 -24.43 -7.46 15.92
CA GLY A 337 -25.80 -7.18 15.47
C GLY A 337 -26.36 -8.06 14.34
N ASP A 338 -25.53 -8.74 13.57
CA ASP A 338 -25.94 -9.74 12.58
C ASP A 338 -25.20 -11.03 12.88
N GLY A 339 -25.92 -12.13 13.12
CA GLY A 339 -25.37 -13.47 13.40
C GLY A 339 -24.57 -14.09 12.24
N VAL A 340 -24.00 -13.28 11.35
CA VAL A 340 -23.19 -13.71 10.22
C VAL A 340 -21.74 -13.91 10.67
N ILE A 341 -21.40 -15.19 10.77
CA ILE A 341 -20.10 -15.72 11.13
C ILE A 341 -19.14 -15.52 9.96
N ILE A 342 -17.97 -14.91 10.19
CA ILE A 342 -16.87 -14.94 9.22
C ILE A 342 -15.83 -15.95 9.74
N HIS A 343 -15.94 -17.18 9.27
CA HIS A 343 -14.92 -18.20 9.51
C HIS A 343 -13.68 -17.88 8.64
N GLN A 344 -12.55 -17.64 9.28
CA GLN A 344 -11.24 -17.91 8.68
C GLN A 344 -10.50 -18.86 9.62
N HIS A 345 -10.66 -20.17 9.39
CA HIS A 345 -9.82 -21.17 10.02
C HIS A 345 -8.40 -21.08 9.43
N PHE A 346 -7.43 -20.68 10.26
CA PHE A 346 -6.03 -21.05 10.05
C PHE A 346 -5.71 -22.18 11.03
N THR A 347 -6.10 -23.40 10.70
CA THR A 347 -5.55 -24.59 11.37
C THR A 347 -4.26 -24.99 10.66
N ALA A 348 -3.12 -24.69 11.28
CA ALA A 348 -1.89 -25.42 10.98
C ALA A 348 -2.02 -26.80 11.62
N GLN A 349 -2.62 -27.76 10.92
CA GLN A 349 -2.46 -29.18 11.23
C GLN A 349 -1.26 -29.69 10.45
N GLY A 350 -0.14 -29.87 11.15
CA GLY A 350 0.90 -30.76 10.68
C GLY A 350 0.43 -32.20 10.84
N ASP A 351 0.27 -32.89 9.72
CA ASP A 351 0.26 -34.36 9.66
C ASP A 351 1.31 -34.75 8.61
N GLU A 352 2.28 -35.58 9.01
CA GLU A 352 3.52 -35.91 8.29
C GLU A 352 3.30 -36.84 7.07
N SER A 353 2.08 -36.99 6.56
CA SER A 353 1.77 -38.04 5.57
C SER A 353 1.29 -37.56 4.19
N HIS A 354 0.93 -36.29 3.99
CA HIS A 354 0.48 -35.81 2.66
C HIS A 354 0.83 -34.33 2.38
N PRO A 355 1.43 -33.99 1.21
CA PRO A 355 1.74 -32.61 0.86
C PRO A 355 0.47 -31.80 0.54
N ALA A 356 0.18 -30.84 1.41
CA ALA A 356 -0.66 -29.63 1.27
C ALA A 356 -1.59 -29.54 0.04
N THR A 357 -2.85 -29.95 0.22
CA THR A 357 -3.96 -29.54 -0.64
C THR A 357 -4.59 -28.28 -0.06
N ILE A 358 -4.73 -27.23 -0.87
CA ILE A 358 -5.41 -25.97 -0.51
C ILE A 358 -6.85 -26.30 -0.11
N GLY A 359 -7.20 -26.05 1.16
CA GLY A 359 -8.53 -26.31 1.70
C GLY A 359 -9.61 -25.50 0.97
N GLN A 360 -10.71 -26.17 0.60
CA GLN A 360 -11.92 -25.55 0.07
C GLN A 360 -12.54 -24.58 1.08
N VAL A 361 -12.87 -23.37 0.63
CA VAL A 361 -13.76 -22.47 1.35
C VAL A 361 -15.20 -22.97 1.16
N VAL A 362 -15.76 -23.57 2.21
CA VAL A 362 -17.19 -23.92 2.25
C VAL A 362 -17.93 -22.76 2.91
N CYS A 363 -18.64 -21.95 2.12
CA CYS A 363 -19.64 -21.03 2.65
C CYS A 363 -20.91 -21.85 2.93
N SER A 364 -21.15 -22.26 4.18
CA SER A 364 -22.44 -22.79 4.58
C SER A 364 -23.35 -21.63 5.00
N SER A 365 -24.37 -21.34 4.20
CA SER A 365 -25.52 -20.55 4.65
C SER A 365 -26.46 -21.49 5.41
N GLU A 366 -26.41 -21.48 6.74
CA GLU A 366 -27.52 -22.01 7.54
C GLU A 366 -28.61 -20.93 7.60
N GLY A 367 -29.73 -21.19 6.91
CA GLY A 367 -30.89 -20.30 6.87
C GLY A 367 -31.84 -20.62 5.72
N ASP A 368 -32.76 -21.55 5.98
CA ASP A 368 -34.06 -21.75 5.33
C ASP A 368 -34.15 -21.91 3.79
N GLY A 369 -33.92 -23.16 3.39
CA GLY A 369 -34.65 -23.95 2.39
C GLY A 369 -35.33 -23.26 1.21
N TYR A 370 -34.75 -23.42 0.02
CA TYR A 370 -35.49 -23.79 -1.19
C TYR A 370 -34.61 -24.70 -2.07
N SER A 371 -35.09 -25.92 -2.30
CA SER A 371 -34.52 -26.88 -3.25
C SER A 371 -34.76 -26.43 -4.68
N LEU A 372 -33.73 -26.45 -5.52
CA LEU A 372 -33.91 -26.51 -6.98
C LEU A 372 -32.93 -27.53 -7.56
N THR A 373 -33.53 -28.64 -7.99
CA THR A 373 -32.94 -29.80 -8.63
C THR A 373 -32.49 -29.48 -10.05
N LEU A 374 -31.18 -29.53 -10.31
CA LEU A 374 -30.51 -30.38 -11.32
C LEU A 374 -29.01 -30.05 -11.38
#